data_AF-A0A9D8N0L6-F1
#
_entry.id   AF-A0A9D8N0L6-F1
#
_cell.length_a   1.000
_cell.length_b   1.000
_cell.length_c   1.000
_cell.angle_alpha   90.00
_cell.angle_beta   90.00
_cell.angle_gamma   90.00
#
_symmetry.space_group_name_H-M   'P 1'
#
loop_
_entity.id
_entity.type
_entity.pdbx_description
1 polymer ?
#
loop_
_entity_poly.entity_id
_entity_poly.type
_entity_poly.pdbx_seq_one_letter_code
_entity_poly.pdbx_strand_id
1 'polypeptide(L)' 'LPILCTRNPQMPIDIEAEGCGFWLEPKDVEGWKEKLRYIADHAEEAKLMGKRGRALAEQIYNDKQCGKEIANIILNYET' A
#
# COMPACT_ATOMS: atom_id res chain seq x y z
N LEU A 1 5.02 -7.02 5.56
CA LEU A 1 3.96 -8.04 5.37
C LEU A 1 3.13 -7.63 4.17
N PRO A 2 2.53 -8.56 3.42
CA PRO A 2 1.59 -8.20 2.37
C PRO A 2 0.37 -7.46 2.97
N ILE A 3 -0.25 -6.58 2.17
CA ILE A 3 -1.41 -5.80 2.59
C ILE A 3 -2.69 -6.49 2.06
N LEU A 4 -3.61 -6.82 2.96
CA LEU A 4 -4.92 -7.34 2.60
C LEU A 4 -5.95 -6.40 3.24
N CYS A 5 -6.63 -5.61 2.43
CA CYS A 5 -7.60 -4.65 2.93
C CYS A 5 -8.72 -4.38 1.93
N THR A 6 -9.80 -3.82 2.45
CA THR A 6 -10.87 -3.29 1.63
C THR A 6 -10.46 -1.96 1.00
N ARG A 7 -11.03 -1.64 -0.16
CA ARG A 7 -10.78 -0.36 -0.84
C ARG A 7 -11.15 0.82 0.07
N ASN A 8 -10.20 1.71 0.30
CA ASN A 8 -10.42 3.01 0.93
C ASN A 8 -10.13 4.10 -0.12
N PRO A 9 -11.13 4.85 -0.61
CA PRO A 9 -10.93 5.91 -1.60
C PRO A 9 -9.94 7.00 -1.18
N GLN A 10 -9.71 7.18 0.13
CA GLN A 10 -8.76 8.15 0.65
C GLN A 10 -7.33 7.61 0.72
N MET A 11 -7.12 6.30 0.51
CA MET A 11 -5.78 5.73 0.48
C MET A 11 -5.14 6.08 -0.88
N PRO A 12 -4.01 6.82 -0.90
CA PRO A 12 -3.40 7.32 -2.13
C PRO A 12 -2.56 6.25 -2.86
N ILE A 13 -2.76 4.97 -2.56
CA ILE A 13 -1.92 3.84 -3.00
C ILE A 13 -2.82 2.81 -3.67
N ASP A 14 -2.47 2.41 -4.91
CA ASP A 14 -3.05 1.22 -5.53
C ASP A 14 -2.20 -0.01 -5.20
N ILE A 15 -2.55 -0.71 -4.12
CA ILE A 15 -1.73 -1.81 -3.59
C ILE A 15 -1.58 -2.99 -4.54
N GLU A 16 -2.52 -3.21 -5.47
CA GLU A 16 -2.43 -4.29 -6.46
C GLU A 16 -1.52 -3.90 -7.62
N ALA A 17 -1.64 -2.67 -8.14
CA ALA A 17 -0.75 -2.16 -9.17
C ALA A 17 0.71 -2.11 -8.69
N GLU A 18 0.92 -1.76 -7.43
CA GLU A 18 2.22 -1.74 -6.76
C GLU A 18 2.72 -3.15 -6.33
N GLY A 19 1.88 -4.18 -6.50
CA GLY A 19 2.18 -5.55 -6.09
C GLY A 19 2.44 -5.70 -4.59
N CYS A 20 1.81 -4.90 -3.75
CA CYS A 20 1.96 -4.89 -2.30
C CYS A 20 0.97 -5.82 -1.58
N GLY A 21 -0.06 -6.29 -2.29
CA GLY A 21 -1.05 -7.21 -1.76
C GLY A 21 -2.34 -7.21 -2.57
N PHE A 22 -3.49 -7.39 -1.92
CA PHE A 22 -4.79 -7.59 -2.57
C PHE A 22 -5.89 -6.72 -2.00
N TRP A 23 -6.77 -6.27 -2.90
CA TRP A 23 -8.04 -5.67 -2.51
C TRP A 23 -9.05 -6.77 -2.15
N LEU A 24 -9.85 -6.50 -1.13
CA LEU A 24 -10.89 -7.41 -0.66
C LEU A 24 -12.23 -6.71 -0.64
N GLU A 25 -13.28 -7.41 -1.05
CA GLU A 25 -14.63 -6.88 -1.00
C GLU A 25 -15.24 -7.04 0.41
N PRO A 26 -15.91 -6.01 0.95
CA PRO A 26 -16.63 -6.14 2.21
C PRO A 26 -17.68 -7.26 2.12
N LYS A 27 -17.73 -8.10 3.17
CA LYS A 27 -18.66 -9.25 3.29
C LYS A 27 -18.42 -10.41 2.32
N ASP A 28 -17.38 -10.36 1.49
CA ASP A 28 -16.99 -11.48 0.62
C ASP A 28 -16.09 -12.50 1.36
N VAL A 29 -16.70 -13.37 2.16
CA VAL A 29 -15.95 -14.35 2.97
C VAL A 29 -15.11 -15.29 2.10
N GLU A 30 -15.58 -15.68 0.91
CA GLU A 30 -14.85 -16.61 0.05
C GLU A 30 -13.65 -15.94 -0.62
N GLY A 31 -13.80 -14.69 -1.09
CA GLY A 31 -12.67 -13.90 -1.59
C GLY A 31 -11.58 -13.71 -0.54
N TRP A 32 -11.94 -13.46 0.72
CA TRP A 32 -10.97 -13.40 1.82
C TRP A 32 -10.23 -14.72 2.02
N LYS A 33 -10.95 -15.85 2.04
CA LYS A 33 -10.32 -17.18 2.18
C LYS A 33 -9.38 -17.49 1.03
N GLU A 34 -9.75 -17.16 -0.21
CA GLU A 34 -8.93 -17.35 -1.39
C GLU A 34 -7.61 -16.59 -1.28
N LYS A 35 -7.65 -15.29 -0.98
CA LYS A 35 -6.42 -14.47 -0.89
C LYS A 35 -5.55 -14.86 0.30
N LEU A 36 -6.15 -15.20 1.45
CA LEU A 36 -5.39 -15.72 2.59
C LEU A 36 -4.68 -17.03 2.26
N ARG A 37 -5.36 -17.95 1.56
CA ARG A 37 -4.75 -19.21 1.12
C ARG A 37 -3.63 -18.97 0.12
N TYR A 38 -3.83 -18.08 -0.86
CA TYR A 38 -2.79 -17.72 -1.82
C TYR A 38 -1.50 -17.24 -1.11
N ILE A 39 -1.63 -16.32 -0.14
CA ILE A 39 -0.49 -15.80 0.62
C ILE A 39 0.20 -16.89 1.44
N ALA A 40 -0.56 -17.82 2.03
CA ALA A 40 0.00 -18.95 2.76
C ALA A 40 0.77 -19.92 1.84
N ASP A 41 0.23 -20.19 0.65
CA ASP A 41 0.81 -21.13 -0.32
C ASP A 41 1.99 -20.51 -1.10
N HIS A 42 2.11 -19.18 -1.15
CA HIS A 42 3.14 -18.44 -1.89
C HIS A 42 3.99 -17.55 -0.96
N ALA A 43 4.62 -18.16 0.05
CA ALA A 43 5.36 -17.44 1.09
C ALA A 43 6.44 -16.48 0.57
N GLU A 44 7.16 -16.86 -0.49
CA GLU A 44 8.18 -15.98 -1.10
C GLU A 44 7.56 -14.76 -1.77
N GLU A 45 6.47 -14.92 -2.52
CA GLU A 45 5.77 -13.78 -3.11
C GLU A 45 5.16 -12.89 -2.03
N ALA A 46 4.55 -13.46 -0.99
CA ALA A 46 4.05 -12.70 0.16
C ALA A 46 5.14 -11.86 0.83
N LYS A 47 6.35 -12.40 0.95
CA LYS A 47 7.51 -11.68 1.46
C LYS A 47 7.92 -10.54 0.52
N LEU A 48 7.93 -10.77 -0.79
CA LEU A 48 8.23 -9.74 -1.79
C LEU A 48 7.18 -8.63 -1.79
N MET A 49 5.89 -8.96 -1.75
CA MET A 49 4.79 -8.00 -1.59
C MET A 49 5.01 -7.09 -0.38
N GLY A 50 5.36 -7.68 0.76
CA GLY A 50 5.66 -6.92 1.97
C GLY A 50 6.90 -6.03 1.86
N LYS A 51 7.91 -6.44 1.09
CA LYS A 51 9.10 -5.60 0.81
C LYS A 51 8.75 -4.42 -0.10
N ARG A 52 7.93 -4.63 -1.13
CA ARG A 52 7.44 -3.55 -2.02
C ARG A 52 6.66 -2.50 -1.22
N GLY A 53 5.73 -2.94 -0.38
CA GLY A 53 4.95 -2.03 0.47
C GLY A 53 5.83 -1.23 1.45
N ARG A 54 6.86 -1.87 2.03
CA ARG A 54 7.85 -1.18 2.86
C ARG A 54 8.64 -0.15 2.07
N ALA A 55 9.12 -0.49 0.87
CA ALA A 55 9.88 0.41 0.03
C ALA A 55 9.06 1.67 -0.32
N LEU A 56 7.77 1.52 -0.66
CA LEU A 56 6.89 2.65 -0.92
C LEU A 56 6.72 3.57 0.29
N ALA A 57 6.52 3.01 1.48
CA ALA A 57 6.44 3.80 2.70
C ALA A 57 7.74 4.58 2.94
N GLU A 58 8.89 3.90 2.85
CA GLU A 58 10.21 4.49 3.12
C GLU A 58 10.63 5.53 2.06
N GLN A 59 10.14 5.43 0.82
CA GLN A 59 10.54 6.30 -0.28
C GLN A 59 9.54 7.42 -0.60
N ILE A 60 8.24 7.15 -0.51
CA ILE A 60 7.18 8.04 -0.99
C ILE A 60 6.27 8.48 0.15
N TYR A 61 5.69 7.53 0.88
CA TYR A 61 4.64 7.81 1.88
C TYR A 61 5.22 7.95 3.30
N ASN A 62 6.21 8.83 3.48
CA ASN A 62 6.84 9.12 4.76
C ASN A 62 6.76 10.61 5.13
N ASP A 63 7.01 10.87 6.41
CA ASP A 63 7.01 12.20 7.03
C ASP A 63 8.04 13.15 6.41
N LYS A 64 9.23 12.66 6.05
CA LYS A 64 10.27 13.47 5.42
C LYS A 64 9.84 13.97 4.05
N GLN A 65 9.28 13.08 3.22
CA GLN A 65 8.78 13.43 1.90
C GLN A 65 7.58 14.38 2.00
N CYS A 66 6.62 14.09 2.88
CA CYS A 66 5.50 14.99 3.18
C CYS A 66 5.99 16.38 3.63
N GLY A 67 6.90 16.46 4.60
CA GLY A 67 7.44 17.72 5.09
C GLY A 67 8.15 18.53 4.01
N LYS A 68 8.90 17.86 3.13
CA LYS A 68 9.54 18.48 1.96
C LYS A 68 8.51 19.05 0.98
N GLU A 69 7.46 18.29 0.67
CA GLU A 69 6.39 18.72 -0.24
C GLU A 69 5.64 19.94 0.31
N ILE A 70 5.26 19.90 1.59
CA ILE A 70 4.60 21.02 2.26
C ILE A 70 5.50 22.26 2.32
N ALA A 71 6.78 22.10 2.68
CA ALA A 71 7.73 23.21 2.70
C ALA A 71 7.89 23.85 1.31
N ASN A 72 7.98 23.04 0.26
CA ASN A 72 8.04 23.54 -1.12
C ASN A 72 6.78 24.30 -1.51
N ILE A 73 5.59 23.84 -1.10
CA ILE A 73 4.34 24.55 -1.38
C ILE A 73 4.36 25.91 -0.68
N ILE A 74 4.68 25.96 0.61
CA ILE A 74 4.67 27.19 1.40
C ILE A 74 5.68 28.21 0.86
N LEU A 75 6.92 27.78 0.56
CA LEU A 75 7.97 28.69 0.09
C LEU A 75 7.73 29.24 -1.32
N ASN A 76 7.01 28.50 -2.17
CA ASN A 76 6.67 28.93 -3.53
C ASN A 76 5.29 29.62 -3.61
N TYR A 77 4.54 29.73 -2.51
CA TYR A 77 3.22 30.39 -2.48
C TYR A 77 3.31 31.92 -2.41
N GLU A 78 4.48 32.47 -2.08
CA GLU A 78 4.73 33.93 -1.96
C GLU A 78 5.30 34.57 -3.25
N THR A 79 5.35 33.83 -4.36
CA THR A 79 5.70 34.30 -5.72
C THR A 79 4.54 34.14 -6.68
#